data_AF-A0A935Q6M5-F1
#
_entry.id   AF-A0A935Q6M5-F1
#
_cell.length_a   1.000
_cell.length_b   1.000
_cell.length_c   1.000
_cell.angle_alpha   90.00
_cell.angle_beta   90.00
_cell.angle_gamma   90.00
#
_symmetry.space_group_name_H-M   'P 1'
#
loop_
_entity.id
_entity.type
_entity.pdbx_description
1 polymer ?
#
loop_
_entity_poly.entity_id
_entity_poly.type
_entity_poly.pdbx_seq_one_letter_code
_entity_poly.pdbx_strand_id
1 'polypeptide(L)'
;MEVHHHAHTARKKWTHYFWEFLMLFLAVFCGFLAEYQLEHKIEKDREKQYMKSMLTDLMADTAHLKEGFPRKEERIKAIDSLFDYFFIHRDEKIIPAYVHNLMRRSSWDRAYDRNNITITQLKNAGNMRLIRKKNVADSLLSYDFLWERADSYYKHTYWNYSGIINDYIKKIINDYSLLAYYKSNTSTAARLEGEAAGISIEINTTLLLEYLNHLHKLKTTIVQDKAFYEDIEKSAERLIDLIKKEYHLK
;
A
#
# COMPACT_ATOMS: atom_id res chain seq x y z
N MET A 1 -93.93 -4.65 -6.98
CA MET A 1 -92.63 -5.29 -7.29
C MET A 1 -91.66 -4.15 -7.54
N GLU A 2 -90.59 -3.91 -6.80
CA GLU A 2 -89.80 -4.74 -5.89
C GLU A 2 -89.30 -3.83 -4.76
N VAL A 3 -89.41 -4.26 -3.51
CA VAL A 3 -88.81 -3.56 -2.37
C VAL A 3 -87.47 -4.23 -2.13
N HIS A 4 -86.38 -3.58 -2.53
CA HIS A 4 -85.04 -4.04 -2.23
C HIS A 4 -84.82 -4.00 -0.72
N HIS A 5 -84.86 -5.17 -0.08
CA HIS A 5 -84.30 -5.34 1.26
C HIS A 5 -82.78 -5.12 1.16
N HIS A 6 -82.33 -3.92 1.52
CA HIS A 6 -80.93 -3.73 1.88
C HIS A 6 -80.66 -4.61 3.11
N ALA A 7 -79.94 -5.70 2.90
CA ALA A 7 -79.47 -6.56 3.97
C ALA A 7 -78.74 -5.68 5.01
N HIS A 8 -79.35 -5.52 6.17
CA HIS A 8 -78.72 -4.84 7.30
C HIS A 8 -77.47 -5.64 7.66
N THR A 9 -76.30 -5.13 7.31
CA THR A 9 -75.04 -5.62 7.88
C THR A 9 -75.12 -5.42 9.39
N ALA A 10 -75.06 -6.51 10.14
CA ALA A 10 -75.03 -6.45 11.59
C ALA A 10 -73.87 -5.54 12.03
N ARG A 11 -74.18 -4.46 12.77
CA ARG A 11 -73.15 -3.54 13.28
C ARG A 11 -72.12 -4.35 14.08
N LYS A 12 -70.88 -4.37 13.60
CA LYS A 12 -69.77 -5.03 14.30
C LYS A 12 -69.64 -4.44 15.71
N LYS A 13 -69.57 -5.32 16.71
CA LYS A 13 -69.28 -4.92 18.10
C LYS A 13 -67.90 -4.27 18.15
N TRP A 14 -67.69 -3.31 19.05
CA TRP A 14 -66.40 -2.61 19.20
C TRP A 14 -65.19 -3.56 19.33
N THR A 15 -65.40 -4.72 19.95
CA THR A 15 -64.40 -5.78 20.06
C THR A 15 -63.87 -6.27 18.70
N HIS A 16 -64.71 -6.33 17.66
CA HIS A 16 -64.26 -6.69 16.31
C HIS A 16 -63.32 -5.63 15.72
N TYR A 17 -63.64 -4.35 15.88
CA TYR A 17 -62.76 -3.27 15.42
C TYR A 17 -61.41 -3.26 16.15
N PHE A 18 -61.41 -3.57 17.45
CA PHE A 18 -60.17 -3.72 18.22
C PHE A 18 -59.31 -4.88 17.70
N TRP A 19 -59.90 -6.06 17.46
CA TRP A 19 -59.17 -7.21 16.91
C TRP A 19 -58.70 -6.99 15.47
N GLU A 20 -59.48 -6.28 14.64
CA GLU A 20 -59.08 -5.87 13.30
C GLU A 20 -57.91 -4.89 13.34
N PHE A 21 -57.98 -3.87 14.20
CA PHE A 21 -56.85 -2.96 14.45
C PHE A 21 -55.63 -3.74 14.94
N LEU A 22 -55.78 -4.61 15.93
CA LEU A 22 -54.66 -5.36 16.50
C LEU A 22 -54.03 -6.29 15.46
N MET A 23 -54.82 -6.92 14.59
CA MET A 23 -54.30 -7.74 13.49
C MET A 23 -53.48 -6.90 12.51
N LEU A 24 -54.01 -5.76 12.04
CA LEU A 24 -53.32 -4.88 11.09
C LEU A 24 -52.08 -4.25 11.74
N PHE A 25 -52.20 -3.80 12.98
CA PHE A 25 -51.10 -3.26 13.77
C PHE A 25 -49.99 -4.29 13.95
N LEU A 26 -50.31 -5.52 14.37
CA LEU A 26 -49.33 -6.58 14.54
C LEU A 26 -48.69 -6.99 13.21
N ALA A 27 -49.45 -7.04 12.11
CA ALA A 27 -48.89 -7.36 10.79
C ALA A 27 -47.82 -6.32 10.39
N VAL A 28 -48.13 -5.03 10.52
CA VAL A 28 -47.20 -3.94 10.21
C VAL A 28 -46.03 -3.89 11.20
N PHE A 29 -46.31 -4.01 12.51
CA PHE A 29 -45.30 -3.99 13.57
C PHE A 29 -44.31 -5.16 13.45
N CYS A 30 -44.81 -6.38 13.22
CA CYS A 30 -43.96 -7.54 12.98
C CYS A 30 -43.15 -7.41 11.68
N GLY A 31 -43.73 -6.82 10.63
CA GLY A 31 -42.99 -6.50 9.40
C GLY A 31 -41.79 -5.59 9.68
N PHE A 32 -42.01 -4.47 10.37
CA PHE A 32 -40.93 -3.56 10.76
C PHE A 32 -39.90 -4.22 11.69
N LEU A 33 -40.34 -5.04 12.65
CA LEU A 33 -39.42 -5.76 13.54
C LEU A 33 -38.57 -6.78 12.79
N ALA A 34 -39.16 -7.49 11.82
CA ALA A 34 -38.45 -8.45 10.99
C ALA A 34 -37.41 -7.76 10.10
N GLU A 35 -37.74 -6.63 9.49
CA GLU A 35 -36.80 -5.82 8.70
C GLU A 35 -35.65 -5.31 9.56
N TYR A 36 -35.93 -4.73 10.73
CA TYR A 36 -34.91 -4.27 11.67
C TYR A 36 -33.93 -5.39 12.09
N GLN A 37 -34.46 -6.59 12.40
CA GLN A 37 -33.62 -7.73 12.75
C GLN A 37 -32.81 -8.25 11.56
N LEU A 38 -33.41 -8.31 10.37
CA LEU A 38 -32.75 -8.77 9.15
C LEU A 38 -31.62 -7.84 8.74
N GLU A 39 -31.85 -6.52 8.76
CA GLU A 39 -30.82 -5.52 8.48
C GLU A 39 -29.64 -5.65 9.44
N HIS A 40 -29.91 -5.73 10.74
CA HIS A 40 -28.86 -5.88 11.75
C HIS A 40 -28.07 -7.19 11.57
N LYS A 41 -28.69 -8.26 11.09
CA LYS A 41 -27.98 -9.50 10.75
C LYS A 41 -27.09 -9.31 9.51
N ILE A 42 -27.64 -8.74 8.44
CA ILE A 42 -26.92 -8.51 7.18
C ILE A 42 -25.71 -7.60 7.39
N GLU A 43 -25.84 -6.53 8.19
CA GLU A 43 -24.73 -5.62 8.50
C GLU A 43 -23.59 -6.35 9.22
N LYS A 44 -23.90 -7.22 10.19
CA LYS A 44 -22.89 -8.02 10.90
C LYS A 44 -22.18 -8.99 9.98
N ASP A 45 -22.92 -9.64 9.10
CA ASP A 45 -22.36 -10.59 8.14
C ASP A 45 -21.42 -9.88 7.15
N ARG A 46 -21.83 -8.69 6.65
CA ARG A 46 -21.00 -7.82 5.79
C ARG A 46 -19.76 -7.33 6.51
N GLU A 47 -19.89 -6.83 7.74
CA GLU A 47 -18.76 -6.40 8.57
C GLU A 47 -17.73 -7.54 8.70
N LYS A 48 -18.18 -8.75 9.05
CA LYS A 48 -17.30 -9.91 9.17
C LYS A 48 -16.65 -10.30 7.85
N GLN A 49 -17.36 -10.17 6.72
CA GLN A 49 -16.79 -10.42 5.39
C GLN A 49 -15.69 -9.40 5.07
N TYR A 50 -15.93 -8.11 5.32
CA TYR A 50 -14.90 -7.08 5.15
C TYR A 50 -13.65 -7.34 5.99
N MET A 51 -13.82 -7.76 7.25
CA MET A 51 -12.68 -8.07 8.11
C MET A 51 -11.86 -9.28 7.62
N LYS A 52 -12.51 -10.28 7.02
CA LYS A 52 -11.80 -11.39 6.37
C LYS A 52 -11.01 -10.94 5.14
N SER A 53 -11.62 -10.11 4.30
CA SER A 53 -10.92 -9.55 3.12
C SER A 53 -9.75 -8.67 3.56
N MET A 54 -9.96 -7.83 4.59
CA MET A 54 -8.92 -6.96 5.13
C MET A 54 -7.74 -7.75 5.69
N LEU A 55 -7.99 -8.88 6.38
CA LEU A 55 -6.91 -9.77 6.83
C LEU A 55 -6.06 -10.28 5.66
N THR A 56 -6.71 -10.70 4.57
CA THR A 56 -6.02 -11.16 3.36
C THR A 56 -5.15 -10.05 2.79
N ASP A 57 -5.70 -8.84 2.66
CA ASP A 57 -4.98 -7.67 2.14
C ASP A 57 -3.76 -7.33 3.02
N LEU A 58 -3.95 -7.24 4.35
CA LEU A 58 -2.88 -6.93 5.30
C LEU A 58 -1.76 -7.97 5.30
N MET A 59 -2.11 -9.26 5.18
CA MET A 59 -1.11 -10.34 5.11
C MET A 59 -0.29 -10.25 3.83
N ALA A 60 -0.94 -9.95 2.69
CA ALA A 60 -0.25 -9.73 1.43
C ALA A 60 0.68 -8.51 1.50
N ASP A 61 0.20 -7.39 2.04
CA ASP A 61 0.98 -6.16 2.22
C ASP A 61 2.22 -6.40 3.07
N THR A 62 2.05 -7.06 4.22
CA THR A 62 3.16 -7.39 5.14
C THR A 62 4.20 -8.29 4.47
N ALA A 63 3.76 -9.31 3.73
CA ALA A 63 4.67 -10.19 3.00
C ALA A 63 5.46 -9.43 1.91
N HIS A 64 4.77 -8.54 1.18
CA HIS A 64 5.39 -7.72 0.14
C HIS A 64 6.43 -6.74 0.70
N LEU A 65 6.14 -6.09 1.83
CA LEU A 65 7.08 -5.22 2.53
C LEU A 65 8.35 -5.99 2.97
N LYS A 66 8.16 -7.14 3.64
CA LYS A 66 9.26 -8.00 4.10
C LYS A 66 10.17 -8.46 2.96
N GLU A 67 9.61 -8.78 1.79
CA GLU A 67 10.38 -9.18 0.60
C GLU A 67 11.20 -8.02 0.00
N GLY A 68 10.75 -6.77 0.20
CA GLY A 68 11.41 -5.58 -0.33
C GLY A 68 12.53 -5.03 0.55
N PHE A 69 12.41 -5.12 1.89
CA PHE A 69 13.38 -4.51 2.81
C PHE A 69 14.84 -4.88 2.55
N PRO A 70 15.21 -6.14 2.26
CA PRO A 70 16.59 -6.48 1.94
C PRO A 70 17.13 -5.72 0.72
N ARG A 71 16.30 -5.51 -0.30
CA ARG A 71 16.69 -4.72 -1.49
C ARG A 71 16.87 -3.24 -1.14
N LYS A 72 16.08 -2.70 -0.22
CA LYS A 72 16.26 -1.32 0.25
C LYS A 72 17.59 -1.17 1.02
N GLU A 73 17.90 -2.15 1.85
CA GLU A 73 19.14 -2.20 2.62
C GLU A 73 20.39 -2.33 1.72
N GLU A 74 20.34 -3.19 0.72
CA GLU A 74 21.38 -3.29 -0.31
C GLU A 74 21.61 -1.96 -1.05
N ARG A 75 20.55 -1.19 -1.31
CA ARG A 75 20.66 0.13 -1.95
C ARG A 75 21.42 1.11 -1.05
N ILE A 76 21.11 1.13 0.25
CA ILE A 76 21.80 1.95 1.25
C ILE A 76 23.28 1.55 1.31
N LYS A 77 23.57 0.25 1.41
CA LYS A 77 24.94 -0.28 1.41
C LYS A 77 25.72 0.05 0.13
N ALA A 78 25.05 0.04 -1.01
CA ALA A 78 25.67 0.42 -2.28
C ALA A 78 26.08 1.90 -2.28
N ILE A 79 25.23 2.78 -1.73
CA ILE A 79 25.57 4.19 -1.57
C ILE A 79 26.75 4.38 -0.61
N ASP A 80 26.77 3.64 0.50
CA ASP A 80 27.88 3.71 1.46
C ASP A 80 29.21 3.29 0.84
N SER A 81 29.19 2.20 0.07
CA SER A 81 30.37 1.73 -0.66
C SER A 81 30.85 2.75 -1.71
N LEU A 82 29.95 3.52 -2.32
CA LEU A 82 30.32 4.60 -3.23
C LEU A 82 30.98 5.76 -2.48
N PHE A 83 30.48 6.13 -1.31
CA PHE A 83 31.12 7.16 -0.49
C PHE A 83 32.52 6.74 -0.05
N ASP A 84 32.69 5.51 0.43
CA ASP A 84 33.99 4.99 0.82
C ASP A 84 34.97 4.97 -0.36
N TYR A 85 34.52 4.54 -1.54
CA TYR A 85 35.34 4.55 -2.75
C TYR A 85 35.78 5.97 -3.13
N PHE A 86 34.85 6.91 -3.29
CA PHE A 86 35.18 8.26 -3.75
C PHE A 86 35.83 9.14 -2.68
N PHE A 87 35.77 8.74 -1.40
CA PHE A 87 36.56 9.35 -0.34
C PHE A 87 38.06 9.10 -0.55
N ILE A 88 38.44 7.90 -0.99
CA ILE A 88 39.83 7.52 -1.25
C ILE A 88 40.27 7.94 -2.67
N HIS A 89 39.39 7.77 -3.65
CA HIS A 89 39.68 7.87 -5.09
C HIS A 89 39.09 9.14 -5.73
N ARG A 90 39.17 10.29 -5.05
CA ARG A 90 38.47 11.52 -5.44
C ARG A 90 38.83 12.03 -6.84
N ASP A 91 40.10 11.95 -7.21
CA ASP A 91 40.63 12.54 -8.44
C ASP A 91 40.79 11.51 -9.59
N GLU A 92 40.40 10.26 -9.35
CA GLU A 92 40.48 9.20 -10.36
C GLU A 92 39.43 9.38 -11.44
N LYS A 93 39.89 9.35 -12.70
CA LYS A 93 39.03 9.43 -13.89
C LYS A 93 38.60 8.08 -14.42
N ILE A 94 39.09 6.99 -13.83
CA ILE A 94 38.82 5.63 -14.27
C ILE A 94 38.34 4.87 -13.04
N ILE A 95 37.15 4.28 -13.14
CA ILE A 95 36.58 3.44 -12.10
C ILE A 95 36.51 1.98 -12.55
N PRO A 96 36.63 1.02 -11.63
CA PRO A 96 36.42 -0.39 -11.95
C PRO A 96 34.92 -0.70 -12.13
N ALA A 97 34.62 -1.78 -12.85
CA ALA A 97 33.27 -2.26 -13.15
C ALA A 97 32.36 -2.38 -11.91
N TYR A 98 32.90 -2.77 -10.74
CA TYR A 98 32.09 -2.90 -9.53
C TYR A 98 31.56 -1.54 -9.03
N VAL A 99 32.33 -0.46 -9.14
CA VAL A 99 31.88 0.90 -8.76
C VAL A 99 30.75 1.34 -9.67
N HIS A 100 30.87 1.08 -10.97
CA HIS A 100 29.78 1.31 -11.90
C HIS A 100 28.52 0.50 -11.54
N ASN A 101 28.66 -0.77 -11.17
CA ASN A 101 27.54 -1.59 -10.70
C ASN A 101 26.89 -1.00 -9.42
N LEU A 102 27.69 -0.46 -8.49
CA LEU A 102 27.20 0.22 -7.30
C LEU A 102 26.42 1.51 -7.67
N MET A 103 26.94 2.32 -8.61
CA MET A 103 26.25 3.51 -9.11
C MET A 103 24.88 3.14 -9.68
N ARG A 104 24.80 2.11 -10.52
CA ARG A 104 23.52 1.59 -11.05
C ARG A 104 22.61 1.05 -9.95
N ARG A 105 23.16 0.32 -8.97
CA ARG A 105 22.39 -0.23 -7.85
C ARG A 105 21.78 0.87 -6.99
N SER A 106 22.49 1.99 -6.85
CA SER A 106 22.04 3.17 -6.09
C SER A 106 20.91 3.93 -6.79
N SER A 107 20.72 3.76 -8.10
CA SER A 107 19.83 4.64 -8.89
C SER A 107 18.41 4.09 -9.11
N TRP A 108 18.22 2.79 -8.88
CA TRP A 108 16.93 2.11 -9.03
C TRP A 108 16.42 1.55 -7.71
N ASP A 109 15.10 1.63 -7.49
CA ASP A 109 14.42 0.95 -6.40
C ASP A 109 13.03 0.45 -6.83
N ARG A 110 12.49 -0.50 -6.05
CA ARG A 110 11.14 -1.01 -6.21
C ARG A 110 10.14 -0.06 -5.53
N ALA A 111 9.04 0.25 -6.21
CA ALA A 111 7.90 0.90 -5.56
C ALA A 111 7.16 -0.09 -4.66
N TYR A 112 6.71 0.35 -3.49
CA TYR A 112 5.82 -0.43 -2.65
C TYR A 112 4.39 0.01 -2.89
N ASP A 113 3.57 -0.92 -3.37
CA ASP A 113 2.13 -0.73 -3.54
C ASP A 113 1.39 -1.62 -2.55
N ARG A 114 0.34 -1.08 -1.94
CA ARG A 114 -0.55 -1.82 -1.03
C ARG A 114 -1.72 -2.41 -1.79
N ASN A 115 -2.25 -3.51 -1.27
CA ASN A 115 -3.57 -4.00 -1.63
C ASN A 115 -4.63 -3.10 -0.98
N ASN A 116 -5.18 -2.19 -1.78
CA ASN A 116 -6.13 -1.19 -1.31
C ASN A 116 -7.59 -1.56 -1.58
N ILE A 117 -7.90 -2.78 -2.03
CA ILE A 117 -9.23 -3.16 -2.50
C ILE A 117 -10.26 -3.02 -1.37
N THR A 118 -10.04 -3.71 -0.24
CA THR A 118 -11.00 -3.74 0.86
C THR A 118 -11.18 -2.35 1.48
N ILE A 119 -10.09 -1.64 1.73
CA ILE A 119 -10.15 -0.32 2.37
C ILE A 119 -10.82 0.73 1.47
N THR A 120 -10.59 0.65 0.15
CA THR A 120 -11.26 1.53 -0.82
C THR A 120 -12.75 1.25 -0.87
N GLN A 121 -13.17 -0.02 -0.86
CA GLN A 121 -14.59 -0.39 -0.79
C GLN A 121 -15.24 0.12 0.50
N LEU A 122 -14.56 -0.03 1.64
CA LEU A 122 -15.05 0.46 2.93
C LEU A 122 -15.24 1.98 2.94
N LYS A 123 -14.25 2.74 2.44
CA LYS A 123 -14.31 4.21 2.36
C LYS A 123 -15.38 4.69 1.38
N ASN A 124 -15.33 4.20 0.13
CA ASN A 124 -16.15 4.75 -0.96
C ASN A 124 -17.64 4.39 -0.84
N ALA A 125 -17.97 3.23 -0.28
CA ALA A 125 -19.36 2.82 -0.06
C ALA A 125 -19.95 3.37 1.25
N GLY A 126 -19.20 4.17 2.02
CA GLY A 126 -19.61 4.61 3.37
C GLY A 126 -19.74 3.47 4.37
N ASN A 127 -19.10 2.33 4.09
CA ASN A 127 -19.20 1.09 4.87
C ASN A 127 -18.29 1.07 6.10
N MET A 128 -17.44 2.09 6.29
CA MET A 128 -16.71 2.30 7.55
C MET A 128 -17.63 2.29 8.77
N ARG A 129 -18.88 2.78 8.64
CA ARG A 129 -19.88 2.76 9.72
C ARG A 129 -20.34 1.36 10.13
N LEU A 130 -20.14 0.35 9.27
CA LEU A 130 -20.48 -1.04 9.57
C LEU A 130 -19.53 -1.65 10.61
N ILE A 131 -18.33 -1.09 10.77
CA ILE A 131 -17.34 -1.58 11.73
C ILE A 131 -17.75 -1.12 13.14
N ARG A 132 -18.40 -2.02 13.89
CA ARG A 132 -18.92 -1.73 15.24
C ARG A 132 -17.81 -1.69 16.28
N LYS A 133 -16.70 -2.37 16.01
CA LYS A 133 -15.51 -2.41 16.87
C LYS A 133 -14.70 -1.13 16.64
N LYS A 134 -14.94 -0.11 17.46
CA LYS A 134 -14.29 1.21 17.31
C LYS A 134 -12.76 1.12 17.27
N ASN A 135 -12.16 0.31 18.14
CA ASN A 135 -10.71 0.07 18.14
C ASN A 135 -10.18 -0.47 16.80
N VAL A 136 -10.94 -1.36 16.14
CA VAL A 136 -10.58 -1.89 14.82
C VAL A 136 -10.72 -0.80 13.75
N ALA A 137 -11.81 -0.03 13.77
CA ALA A 137 -12.01 1.07 12.84
C ALA A 137 -10.90 2.14 12.95
N ASP A 138 -10.57 2.57 14.17
CA ASP A 138 -9.52 3.55 14.45
C ASP A 138 -8.13 3.04 14.01
N SER A 139 -7.84 1.75 14.26
CA SER A 139 -6.59 1.13 13.84
C SER A 139 -6.50 0.97 12.31
N LEU A 140 -7.61 0.68 11.64
CA LEU A 140 -7.68 0.58 10.18
C LEU A 140 -7.47 1.94 9.52
N LEU A 141 -8.07 3.01 10.05
CA LEU A 141 -7.83 4.37 9.60
C LEU A 141 -6.39 4.82 9.84
N SER A 142 -5.81 4.44 10.98
CA SER A 142 -4.40 4.73 11.28
C SER A 142 -3.46 4.03 10.29
N TYR A 143 -3.74 2.76 9.95
CA TYR A 143 -3.03 2.03 8.90
C TYR A 143 -3.14 2.72 7.54
N ASP A 144 -4.35 3.16 7.17
CA ASP A 144 -4.61 3.88 5.92
C ASP A 144 -3.79 5.16 5.80
N PHE A 145 -3.80 5.96 6.86
CA PHE A 145 -3.09 7.23 6.92
C PHE A 145 -1.57 7.07 6.78
N LEU A 146 -1.00 6.02 7.37
CA LEU A 146 0.44 5.74 7.24
C LEU A 146 0.82 5.47 5.78
N TRP A 147 -0.01 4.74 5.04
CA TRP A 147 0.17 4.52 3.61
C TRP A 147 0.04 5.80 2.80
N GLU A 148 -0.98 6.63 3.04
CA GLU A 148 -1.13 7.92 2.36
C GLU A 148 0.09 8.83 2.58
N ARG A 149 0.65 8.82 3.81
CA ARG A 149 1.89 9.52 4.14
C ARG A 149 3.10 8.98 3.38
N ALA A 150 3.27 7.65 3.34
CA ALA A 150 4.38 7.02 2.62
C ALA A 150 4.30 7.27 1.10
N ASP A 151 3.11 7.10 0.51
CA ASP A 151 2.87 7.35 -0.92
C ASP A 151 3.17 8.81 -1.31
N SER A 152 2.72 9.75 -0.47
CA SER A 152 2.99 11.17 -0.67
C SER A 152 4.50 11.45 -0.63
N TYR A 153 5.21 10.91 0.37
CA TYR A 153 6.65 11.05 0.48
C TYR A 153 7.39 10.46 -0.71
N TYR A 154 7.00 9.25 -1.13
CA TYR A 154 7.59 8.55 -2.27
C TYR A 154 7.45 9.38 -3.56
N LYS A 155 6.23 9.84 -3.87
CA LYS A 155 5.93 10.60 -5.10
C LYS A 155 6.61 11.96 -5.14
N HIS A 156 6.60 12.70 -4.03
CA HIS A 156 7.08 14.09 -4.02
C HIS A 156 8.56 14.24 -3.70
N THR A 157 9.16 13.28 -3.01
CA THR A 157 10.55 13.39 -2.54
C THR A 157 11.42 12.30 -3.15
N TYR A 158 11.07 11.03 -2.93
CA TYR A 158 11.90 9.89 -3.30
C TYR A 158 12.15 9.76 -4.81
N TRP A 159 11.06 9.86 -5.58
CA TRP A 159 11.12 9.75 -7.04
C TRP A 159 12.00 10.85 -7.63
N ASN A 160 11.84 12.09 -7.16
CA ASN A 160 12.59 13.24 -7.64
C ASN A 160 14.09 13.07 -7.42
N TYR A 161 14.53 12.69 -6.22
CA TYR A 161 15.96 12.47 -5.96
C TYR A 161 16.53 11.26 -6.71
N SER A 162 15.74 10.20 -6.89
CA SER A 162 16.16 9.06 -7.70
C SER A 162 16.32 9.44 -9.18
N GLY A 163 15.46 10.31 -9.71
CA GLY A 163 15.57 10.87 -11.06
C GLY A 163 16.83 11.71 -11.24
N ILE A 164 17.08 12.64 -10.30
CA ILE A 164 18.29 13.48 -10.28
C ILE A 164 19.54 12.61 -10.31
N ILE A 165 19.60 11.57 -9.47
CA ILE A 165 20.76 10.66 -9.43
C ILE A 165 20.97 9.93 -10.75
N ASN A 166 19.91 9.44 -11.39
CA ASN A 166 20.02 8.83 -12.71
C ASN A 166 20.56 9.83 -13.74
N ASP A 167 20.18 11.09 -13.68
CA ASP A 167 20.66 12.11 -14.62
C ASP A 167 22.13 12.49 -14.39
N TYR A 168 22.61 12.52 -13.14
CA TYR A 168 24.04 12.69 -12.87
C TYR A 168 24.86 11.48 -13.30
N ILE A 169 24.36 10.26 -13.07
CA ILE A 169 25.03 9.03 -13.52
C ILE A 169 25.25 9.05 -15.03
N LYS A 170 24.25 9.46 -15.83
CA LYS A 170 24.37 9.61 -17.30
C LYS A 170 25.39 10.68 -17.73
N LYS A 171 25.62 11.72 -16.90
CA LYS A 171 26.58 12.78 -17.19
C LYS A 171 28.01 12.44 -16.73
N ILE A 172 28.13 11.58 -15.74
CA ILE A 172 29.41 11.17 -15.15
C ILE A 172 30.00 9.99 -15.93
N ILE A 173 29.22 8.98 -16.26
CA ILE A 173 29.74 7.78 -16.94
C ILE A 173 30.01 8.08 -18.41
N ASN A 174 31.21 7.77 -18.89
CA ASN A 174 31.51 7.71 -20.31
C ASN A 174 31.13 6.32 -20.86
N ASP A 175 29.95 6.22 -21.47
CA ASP A 175 29.45 4.97 -22.06
C ASP A 175 30.30 4.46 -23.24
N TYR A 176 31.21 5.26 -23.79
CA TYR A 176 32.10 4.81 -24.87
C TYR A 176 32.92 3.58 -24.46
N SER A 177 33.39 3.54 -23.21
CA SER A 177 34.10 2.40 -22.63
C SER A 177 33.28 1.11 -22.56
N LEU A 178 31.95 1.22 -22.67
CA LEU A 178 31.00 0.11 -22.53
C LEU A 178 30.39 -0.35 -23.87
N LEU A 179 30.67 0.32 -24.99
CA LEU A 179 30.07 0.01 -26.29
C LEU A 179 30.32 -1.44 -26.76
N ALA A 180 31.55 -1.94 -26.57
CA ALA A 180 31.89 -3.31 -26.94
C ALA A 180 31.04 -4.33 -26.16
N TYR A 181 30.89 -4.09 -24.85
CA TYR A 181 30.08 -4.91 -23.96
C TYR A 181 28.59 -4.84 -24.33
N TYR A 182 28.05 -3.64 -24.55
CA TYR A 182 26.65 -3.45 -24.95
C TYR A 182 26.32 -4.10 -26.30
N LYS A 183 27.27 -4.18 -27.23
CA LYS A 183 27.08 -4.88 -28.51
C LYS A 183 27.06 -6.40 -28.33
N SER A 184 27.90 -6.94 -27.45
CA SER A 184 27.99 -8.39 -27.22
C SER A 184 26.89 -8.92 -26.28
N ASN A 185 26.33 -8.07 -25.41
CA ASN A 185 25.35 -8.48 -24.43
C ASN A 185 23.93 -8.10 -24.88
N THR A 186 23.07 -9.10 -25.04
CA THR A 186 21.66 -8.90 -25.43
C THR A 186 20.72 -8.72 -24.23
N SER A 187 21.23 -8.80 -22.99
CA SER A 187 20.44 -8.61 -21.77
C SER A 187 20.23 -7.14 -21.42
N THR A 188 18.99 -6.78 -21.13
CA THR A 188 18.55 -5.43 -20.74
C THR A 188 18.98 -5.03 -19.32
N ALA A 189 19.44 -5.99 -18.50
CA ALA A 189 19.67 -5.80 -17.06
C ALA A 189 21.07 -6.25 -16.62
N ALA A 190 22.07 -6.15 -17.48
CA ALA A 190 23.35 -6.78 -17.18
C ALA A 190 24.19 -5.96 -16.18
N ARG A 191 24.50 -6.55 -15.02
CA ARG A 191 25.63 -6.13 -14.17
C ARG A 191 26.92 -6.51 -14.89
N LEU A 192 27.96 -5.71 -14.73
CA LEU A 192 29.30 -6.02 -15.25
C LEU A 192 29.94 -7.09 -14.36
N GLU A 193 29.75 -8.36 -14.73
CA GLU A 193 30.20 -9.54 -13.99
C GLU A 193 30.98 -10.50 -14.92
N GLY A 194 31.66 -11.50 -14.35
CA GLY A 194 32.47 -12.45 -15.12
C GLY A 194 33.60 -11.75 -15.88
N GLU A 195 33.73 -12.02 -17.18
CA GLU A 195 34.71 -11.36 -18.06
C GLU A 195 34.54 -9.82 -18.09
N ALA A 196 33.31 -9.31 -17.92
CA ALA A 196 33.04 -7.88 -17.91
C ALA A 196 33.46 -7.18 -16.60
N ALA A 197 33.81 -7.93 -15.55
CA ALA A 197 34.29 -7.35 -14.29
C ALA A 197 35.68 -6.68 -14.44
N GLY A 198 36.44 -7.03 -15.48
CA GLY A 198 37.72 -6.42 -15.80
C GLY A 198 37.63 -5.10 -16.56
N ILE A 199 36.43 -4.64 -16.93
CA ILE A 199 36.26 -3.40 -17.69
C ILE A 199 36.53 -2.19 -16.78
N SER A 200 37.40 -1.30 -17.25
CA SER A 200 37.65 0.01 -16.67
C SER A 200 36.79 1.06 -17.38
N ILE A 201 36.17 1.95 -16.61
CA ILE A 201 35.17 2.90 -17.11
C ILE A 201 35.65 4.30 -16.83
N GLU A 202 35.72 5.12 -17.87
CA GLU A 202 36.07 6.53 -17.72
C GLU A 202 34.89 7.31 -17.13
N ILE A 203 35.19 8.24 -16.21
CA ILE A 203 34.21 9.12 -15.59
C ILE A 203 34.59 10.59 -15.70
N ASN A 204 33.58 11.45 -15.84
CA ASN A 204 33.72 12.89 -15.75
C ASN A 204 33.74 13.35 -14.28
N THR A 205 34.95 13.64 -13.76
CA THR A 205 35.14 14.05 -12.37
C THR A 205 34.64 15.47 -12.06
N THR A 206 34.36 16.29 -13.08
CA THR A 206 33.89 17.68 -12.89
C THR A 206 32.55 17.75 -12.16
N LEU A 207 31.69 16.74 -12.33
CA LEU A 207 30.35 16.68 -11.71
C LEU A 207 30.29 15.72 -10.52
N LEU A 208 31.44 15.16 -10.10
CA LEU A 208 31.49 14.13 -9.07
C LEU A 208 31.04 14.68 -7.71
N LEU A 209 31.43 15.92 -7.36
CA LEU A 209 31.04 16.55 -6.10
C LEU A 209 29.52 16.74 -6.01
N GLU A 210 28.91 17.29 -7.07
CA GLU A 210 27.46 17.49 -7.16
C GLU A 210 26.73 16.15 -7.07
N TYR A 211 27.22 15.12 -7.76
CA TYR A 211 26.67 13.77 -7.66
C TYR A 211 26.71 13.23 -6.23
N LEU A 212 27.85 13.32 -5.54
CA LEU A 212 27.98 12.83 -4.17
C LEU A 212 27.06 13.59 -3.20
N ASN A 213 26.89 14.90 -3.38
CA ASN A 213 25.95 15.71 -2.60
C ASN A 213 24.50 15.24 -2.80
N HIS A 214 24.09 15.01 -4.04
CA HIS A 214 22.76 14.47 -4.34
C HIS A 214 22.61 13.03 -3.84
N LEU A 215 23.67 12.23 -3.86
CA LEU A 215 23.65 10.83 -3.44
C LEU A 215 23.46 10.74 -1.93
N HIS A 216 24.07 11.66 -1.18
CA HIS A 216 23.85 11.80 0.26
C HIS A 216 22.39 12.15 0.58
N LYS A 217 21.83 13.09 -0.19
CA LYS A 217 20.42 13.45 -0.04
C LYS A 217 19.49 12.27 -0.35
N LEU A 218 19.78 11.54 -1.43
CA LEU A 218 19.06 10.32 -1.78
C LEU A 218 19.15 9.27 -0.67
N LYS A 219 20.33 9.00 -0.09
CA LYS A 219 20.49 8.06 1.04
C LYS A 219 19.58 8.42 2.19
N THR A 220 19.57 9.69 2.59
CA THR A 220 18.74 10.20 3.69
C THR A 220 17.25 9.94 3.39
N THR A 221 16.84 10.21 2.16
CA THR A 221 15.47 9.96 1.70
C THR A 221 15.12 8.47 1.66
N ILE A 222 16.06 7.58 1.31
CA ILE A 222 15.86 6.13 1.35
C ILE A 222 15.69 5.60 2.77
N VAL A 223 16.51 6.08 3.70
CA VAL A 223 16.42 5.72 5.13
C VAL A 223 15.07 6.14 5.70
N GLN A 224 14.62 7.36 5.41
CA GLN A 224 13.33 7.84 5.90
C GLN A 224 12.14 7.11 5.27
N ASP A 225 12.19 6.84 3.96
CA ASP A 225 11.18 6.06 3.26
C ASP A 225 11.09 4.62 3.81
N LYS A 226 12.24 3.99 4.10
CA LYS A 226 12.29 2.68 4.79
C LYS A 226 11.59 2.73 6.14
N ALA A 227 11.87 3.74 6.96
CA ALA A 227 11.25 3.89 8.27
C ALA A 227 9.72 4.03 8.19
N PHE A 228 9.19 4.73 7.18
CA PHE A 228 7.74 4.79 6.97
C PHE A 228 7.13 3.42 6.66
N TYR A 229 7.78 2.61 5.84
CA TYR A 229 7.31 1.26 5.55
C TYR A 229 7.44 0.30 6.75
N GLU A 230 8.46 0.47 7.61
CA GLU A 230 8.57 -0.26 8.89
C GLU A 230 7.44 0.12 9.86
N ASP A 231 7.05 1.40 9.91
CA ASP A 231 5.89 1.84 10.70
C ASP A 231 4.57 1.22 10.18
N ILE A 232 4.41 1.16 8.86
CA ILE A 232 3.27 0.55 8.19
C ILE A 232 3.20 -0.95 8.52
N GLU A 233 4.31 -1.68 8.38
CA GLU A 233 4.41 -3.10 8.68
C GLU A 233 3.97 -3.39 10.13
N LYS A 234 4.55 -2.67 11.09
CA LYS A 234 4.18 -2.81 12.51
C LYS A 234 2.71 -2.47 12.75
N SER A 235 2.16 -1.50 12.03
CA SER A 235 0.74 -1.15 12.10
C SER A 235 -0.15 -2.26 11.54
N ALA A 236 0.24 -2.86 10.42
CA ALA A 236 -0.44 -3.99 9.81
C ALA A 236 -0.46 -5.21 10.73
N GLU A 237 0.69 -5.57 11.33
CA GLU A 237 0.79 -6.70 12.26
C GLU A 237 -0.14 -6.52 13.47
N ARG A 238 -0.15 -5.33 14.09
CA ARG A 238 -1.07 -5.02 15.19
C ARG A 238 -2.53 -5.10 14.76
N LEU A 239 -2.86 -4.61 13.57
CA LEU A 239 -4.23 -4.64 13.05
C LEU A 239 -4.68 -6.07 12.72
N ILE A 240 -3.80 -6.90 12.17
CA ILE A 240 -4.05 -8.33 11.94
C ILE A 240 -4.43 -9.01 13.26
N ASP A 241 -3.59 -8.85 14.28
CA ASP A 241 -3.84 -9.46 15.60
C ASP A 241 -5.15 -8.96 16.22
N LEU A 242 -5.42 -7.67 16.10
CA LEU A 242 -6.65 -7.05 16.59
C LEU A 242 -7.90 -7.60 15.89
N ILE A 243 -7.89 -7.70 14.56
CA ILE A 243 -9.01 -8.24 13.78
C ILE A 243 -9.24 -9.72 14.14
N LYS A 244 -8.17 -10.53 14.21
CA LYS A 244 -8.27 -11.95 14.59
C LYS A 244 -8.91 -12.11 15.96
N LYS A 245 -8.50 -11.29 16.93
CA LYS A 245 -9.04 -11.29 18.30
C LYS A 245 -10.52 -10.86 18.34
N GLU A 246 -10.88 -9.73 17.75
CA GLU A 246 -12.21 -9.14 17.87
C GLU A 246 -13.29 -9.87 17.06
N TYR A 247 -12.90 -10.54 15.96
CA TYR A 247 -13.82 -11.25 15.05
C TYR A 247 -13.70 -12.78 15.09
N HIS A 248 -12.83 -13.32 15.96
CA HIS A 248 -12.55 -14.75 16.09
C HIS A 248 -12.19 -15.40 14.75
N LEU A 249 -11.29 -14.74 14.01
CA LEU A 249 -10.78 -15.18 12.70
C LEU A 249 -9.41 -15.85 12.87
N LYS A 250 -9.08 -16.77 11.96
CA LYS A 250 -7.79 -17.48 11.94
C LYS A 250 -6.71 -16.67 11.23
#